data_AF-A0A6N7QTE7-F1
#
_entry.id   AF-A0A6N7QTE7-F1
#
_cell.length_a   1.000
_cell.length_b   1.000
_cell.length_c   1.000
_cell.angle_alpha   90.00
_cell.angle_beta   90.00
_cell.angle_gamma   90.00
#
_symmetry.space_group_name_H-M   'P 1'
#
loop_
_entity.id
_entity.type
_entity.pdbx_description
1 polymer ?
#
loop_
_entity_poly.entity_id
_entity_poly.type
_entity_poly.pdbx_seq_one_letter_code
_entity_poly.pdbx_strand_id
1 'polypeptide(L)'
;MKIDLAKKYAGVVLLCLLLLVGCGVFEGEQTLDQIDAPPENAELTDDLENIPEGEDDSEANPEEGEGEAEGEDPVEEGETEGEDSAATTESVERVLYLLDQNGLVVPQEVQMPAPASKEVAKQVLEYLVQDGPVTSLLPSGFQAVLPAGTEIIDLNLEADGTLVVNVSEEFTTYEAENEQKILEAMTHTLTQFENVDSVKLWIEGEAQDSMPVNGTPLTEGYSRANGINIQQTDGVDLMESKATTLYFPMQGDEMVYFVPITQHVPMNEENQYQSIVQALMDGPSFDLPLQHFVNTGSQLASEPVFEDGVLSLNFNENILANSAKSVIADEVMQSIVLTLTEQKDIEAVEVSVEDHEEVISESGQPYTEPVSRDMVTPTESI
;
A
#
# COMPACT_ATOMS: atom_id res chain seq x y z
N MET A 1 -40.84 -67.32 17.77
CA MET A 1 -41.93 -66.73 18.57
C MET A 1 -41.41 -65.37 19.06
N LYS A 2 -41.20 -64.38 18.18
CA LYS A 2 -42.12 -63.32 17.70
C LYS A 2 -42.91 -62.61 18.80
N ILE A 3 -42.60 -61.33 19.03
CA ILE A 3 -43.43 -60.09 18.95
C ILE A 3 -42.56 -58.96 19.56
N ASP A 4 -41.85 -58.16 18.76
CA ASP A 4 -42.22 -56.84 18.20
C ASP A 4 -42.73 -55.80 19.23
N LEU A 5 -41.86 -54.86 19.60
CA LEU A 5 -42.17 -53.66 20.38
C LEU A 5 -41.74 -52.40 19.62
N ALA A 6 -42.17 -52.29 18.35
CA ALA A 6 -42.13 -51.06 17.58
C ALA A 6 -43.56 -50.78 17.09
N LYS A 7 -44.26 -49.85 17.76
CA LYS A 7 -45.43 -49.06 17.31
C LYS A 7 -46.33 -48.67 18.49
N LYS A 8 -46.18 -47.41 18.89
CA LYS A 8 -47.08 -46.53 19.67
C LYS A 8 -46.14 -45.35 19.91
N TYR A 9 -46.06 -44.34 19.04
CA TYR A 9 -47.03 -43.27 18.93
C TYR A 9 -47.08 -42.78 17.47
N ALA A 10 -48.17 -43.08 16.78
CA ALA A 10 -48.53 -42.46 15.51
C ALA A 10 -50.01 -42.11 15.61
N GLY A 11 -50.34 -40.84 15.44
CA GLY A 11 -51.70 -40.37 15.19
C GLY A 11 -52.25 -39.35 16.19
N VAL A 12 -51.94 -38.07 15.98
CA VAL A 12 -52.85 -36.95 16.21
C VAL A 12 -52.59 -35.87 15.13
N VAL A 13 -53.49 -35.79 14.13
CA VAL A 13 -54.06 -34.57 13.49
C VAL A 13 -53.03 -33.63 12.80
N LEU A 14 -52.74 -33.66 11.49
CA LEU A 14 -53.55 -33.37 10.28
C LEU A 14 -54.56 -32.21 10.38
N LEU A 15 -54.32 -31.16 9.57
CA LEU A 15 -55.27 -30.21 8.97
C LEU A 15 -55.36 -28.79 9.60
N CYS A 16 -54.80 -27.81 8.89
CA CYS A 16 -55.28 -26.42 8.68
C CYS A 16 -54.19 -25.65 7.91
N LEU A 17 -54.10 -25.75 6.57
CA LEU A 17 -54.77 -24.87 5.60
C LEU A 17 -54.63 -23.37 5.90
N LEU A 18 -53.73 -22.74 5.14
CA LEU A 18 -53.81 -21.43 4.49
C LEU A 18 -55.08 -20.62 4.82
N LEU A 19 -54.88 -19.41 5.33
CA LEU A 19 -55.53 -18.15 4.95
C LEU A 19 -55.11 -17.07 5.96
N LEU A 20 -54.49 -15.98 5.50
CA LEU A 20 -54.97 -14.60 5.72
C LEU A 20 -53.97 -13.57 5.18
N VAL A 21 -54.28 -13.12 3.97
CA VAL A 21 -53.94 -11.79 3.44
C VAL A 21 -54.98 -10.81 3.99
N GLY A 22 -54.53 -9.67 4.50
CA GLY A 22 -55.22 -8.39 4.28
C GLY A 22 -55.94 -7.72 5.46
N CYS A 23 -55.47 -6.48 5.74
CA CYS A 23 -56.13 -5.33 6.40
C CYS A 23 -56.42 -5.47 7.90
N GLY A 24 -55.97 -4.59 8.80
CA GLY A 24 -55.85 -3.13 8.73
C GLY A 24 -56.62 -2.56 9.94
N VAL A 25 -56.26 -1.35 10.38
CA VAL A 25 -56.91 -0.53 11.43
C VAL A 25 -56.33 -0.67 12.86
N PHE A 26 -55.38 0.21 13.20
CA PHE A 26 -55.54 1.11 14.36
C PHE A 26 -54.60 2.32 14.26
N GLU A 27 -55.19 3.49 14.12
CA GLU A 27 -54.60 4.84 14.25
C GLU A 27 -54.27 5.17 15.72
N GLY A 28 -53.25 5.99 15.93
CA GLY A 28 -52.91 6.59 17.22
C GLY A 28 -51.76 7.59 17.09
N GLU A 29 -52.10 8.81 16.70
CA GLU A 29 -51.26 10.01 16.61
C GLU A 29 -50.40 10.30 17.85
N GLN A 30 -49.16 10.74 17.63
CA GLN A 30 -48.63 12.02 18.17
C GLN A 30 -47.63 12.64 17.18
N THR A 31 -47.57 13.96 17.22
CA THR A 31 -47.24 14.94 16.17
C THR A 31 -45.82 15.50 16.23
N LEU A 32 -45.24 15.77 15.04
CA LEU A 32 -44.31 16.84 14.59
C LEU A 32 -42.99 17.02 15.38
N ASP A 33 -41.81 16.95 14.74
CA ASP A 33 -41.32 17.99 13.82
C ASP A 33 -40.74 17.47 12.49
N GLN A 34 -40.91 18.30 11.45
CA GLN A 34 -40.36 18.14 10.10
C GLN A 34 -38.85 18.45 10.11
N ILE A 35 -38.03 17.53 9.60
CA ILE A 35 -36.72 17.85 9.02
C ILE A 35 -36.62 17.17 7.65
N ASP A 36 -36.19 18.00 6.72
CA ASP A 36 -36.06 17.87 5.28
C ASP A 36 -35.14 16.70 4.84
N ALA A 37 -35.47 16.03 3.74
CA ALA A 37 -34.63 15.00 3.14
C ALA A 37 -33.77 15.64 2.03
N PRO A 38 -32.43 15.48 2.01
CA PRO A 38 -31.64 15.91 0.85
C PRO A 38 -31.63 14.83 -0.25
N PRO A 39 -31.48 15.23 -1.53
CA PRO A 39 -31.76 14.41 -2.71
C PRO A 39 -30.61 13.48 -3.13
N GLU A 40 -30.96 12.48 -3.93
CA GLU A 40 -30.03 11.70 -4.77
C GLU A 40 -29.36 12.56 -5.85
N ASN A 41 -28.10 12.19 -6.16
CA ASN A 41 -27.25 12.64 -7.26
C ASN A 41 -26.82 14.12 -7.29
N ALA A 42 -25.54 14.32 -6.97
CA ALA A 42 -24.73 15.37 -7.58
C ALA A 42 -23.42 14.74 -8.07
N GLU A 43 -23.33 14.55 -9.40
CA GLU A 43 -22.06 14.65 -10.10
C GLU A 43 -21.40 15.97 -9.69
N LEU A 44 -20.14 15.93 -9.25
CA LEU A 44 -19.28 17.10 -9.15
C LEU A 44 -18.15 16.91 -10.15
N THR A 45 -18.47 17.26 -11.40
CA THR A 45 -17.53 17.84 -12.35
C THR A 45 -17.15 19.25 -11.89
N ASP A 46 -16.08 19.79 -12.49
CA ASP A 46 -15.60 21.18 -12.47
C ASP A 46 -14.68 21.54 -11.27
N ASP A 47 -13.53 22.20 -11.41
CA ASP A 47 -12.86 22.84 -12.54
C ASP A 47 -11.39 23.06 -12.13
N LEU A 48 -10.43 22.62 -12.94
CA LEU A 48 -9.02 23.03 -12.87
C LEU A 48 -8.76 24.08 -13.95
N GLU A 49 -9.29 25.29 -13.77
CA GLU A 49 -8.87 26.46 -14.55
C GLU A 49 -8.77 27.69 -13.63
N ASN A 50 -7.64 27.85 -12.93
CA ASN A 50 -7.10 29.17 -12.61
C ASN A 50 -5.65 29.08 -12.10
N ILE A 51 -4.69 29.09 -13.03
CA ILE A 51 -3.30 29.48 -12.75
C ILE A 51 -3.16 30.91 -13.28
N PRO A 52 -2.91 31.93 -12.44
CA PRO A 52 -2.59 33.25 -12.97
C PRO A 52 -1.14 33.24 -13.50
N GLU A 53 -1.02 33.42 -14.81
CA GLU A 53 0.23 33.76 -15.49
C GLU A 53 0.78 35.09 -14.94
N GLY A 54 2.11 35.16 -14.80
CA GLY A 54 2.82 36.30 -14.25
C GLY A 54 2.90 37.50 -15.20
N GLU A 55 3.03 38.69 -14.61
CA GLU A 55 3.69 39.84 -15.25
C GLU A 55 4.58 40.56 -14.23
N ASP A 56 5.75 40.92 -14.74
CA ASP A 56 6.87 41.67 -14.20
C ASP A 56 6.54 43.16 -14.04
N ASP A 57 6.90 43.83 -12.93
CA ASP A 57 7.61 45.12 -13.00
C ASP A 57 8.19 45.64 -11.66
N SER A 58 9.44 46.06 -11.80
CA SER A 58 10.34 46.95 -11.06
C SER A 58 9.92 47.91 -9.92
N GLU A 59 10.90 48.04 -9.00
CA GLU A 59 11.38 49.21 -8.22
C GLU A 59 10.45 50.11 -7.39
N ALA A 60 10.72 50.20 -6.07
CA ALA A 60 11.38 51.36 -5.41
C ALA A 60 11.14 51.39 -3.88
N ASN A 61 12.23 51.51 -3.11
CA ASN A 61 12.28 52.06 -1.74
C ASN A 61 12.46 53.60 -1.85
N PRO A 62 12.10 54.49 -0.88
CA PRO A 62 12.88 54.63 0.37
C PRO A 62 12.14 55.08 1.66
N GLU A 63 12.75 54.69 2.79
CA GLU A 63 13.09 55.47 4.01
C GLU A 63 12.08 55.80 5.14
N GLU A 64 12.47 55.27 6.32
CA GLU A 64 12.71 55.89 7.65
C GLU A 64 11.63 56.61 8.48
N GLY A 65 11.65 56.28 9.79
CA GLY A 65 11.04 57.06 10.87
C GLY A 65 11.16 56.38 12.25
N GLU A 66 12.20 56.75 13.01
CA GLU A 66 12.48 56.38 14.41
C GLU A 66 11.50 57.03 15.43
N GLY A 67 11.38 56.46 16.64
CA GLY A 67 10.84 57.18 17.81
C GLY A 67 10.42 56.34 19.04
N GLU A 68 11.30 56.29 20.06
CA GLU A 68 11.19 55.78 21.44
C GLU A 68 10.09 56.49 22.30
N ALA A 69 9.28 55.83 23.14
CA ALA A 69 9.45 55.35 24.55
C ALA A 69 8.74 56.22 25.64
N GLU A 70 8.49 55.57 26.79
CA GLU A 70 7.89 55.99 28.09
C GLU A 70 6.35 55.85 28.21
N GLY A 71 5.74 55.21 29.21
CA GLY A 71 6.20 54.68 30.51
C GLY A 71 5.15 54.98 31.60
N GLU A 72 4.82 53.98 32.41
CA GLU A 72 4.17 53.99 33.75
C GLU A 72 2.71 53.48 33.92
N ASP A 73 2.68 52.39 34.69
CA ASP A 73 1.66 51.49 35.25
C ASP A 73 0.89 52.12 36.45
N PRO A 74 -0.16 51.50 37.11
CA PRO A 74 0.05 50.20 37.77
C PRO A 74 -1.16 49.27 38.16
N VAL A 75 -0.79 48.01 38.44
CA VAL A 75 -1.33 46.93 39.34
C VAL A 75 -2.68 46.24 39.01
N GLU A 76 -2.65 44.93 38.72
CA GLU A 76 -3.01 43.85 39.67
C GLU A 76 -2.63 42.45 39.19
N GLU A 77 -2.13 41.64 40.13
CA GLU A 77 -1.68 40.26 39.95
C GLU A 77 -2.83 39.29 39.68
N GLY A 78 -2.62 38.40 38.71
CA GLY A 78 -3.47 37.25 38.47
C GLY A 78 -2.66 36.16 37.80
N GLU A 79 -2.16 35.22 38.59
CA GLU A 79 -1.64 33.94 38.14
C GLU A 79 -2.71 33.23 37.29
N THR A 80 -2.41 32.97 36.02
CA THR A 80 -3.10 31.89 35.28
C THR A 80 -2.12 31.24 34.31
N GLU A 81 -2.02 29.93 34.47
CA GLU A 81 -1.27 28.99 33.66
C GLU A 81 -1.66 29.16 32.19
N GLY A 82 -0.68 29.51 31.35
CA GLY A 82 -0.83 29.58 29.92
C GLY A 82 -0.56 28.20 29.32
N GLU A 83 -1.65 27.55 28.93
CA GLU A 83 -1.73 26.28 28.23
C GLU A 83 -0.67 26.15 27.13
N ASP A 84 0.15 25.12 27.27
CA ASP A 84 0.86 24.49 26.16
C ASP A 84 -0.20 23.93 25.22
N SER A 85 -0.65 24.75 24.27
CA SER A 85 -1.51 24.30 23.18
C SER A 85 -0.62 23.51 22.23
N ALA A 86 -0.33 22.27 22.62
CA ALA A 86 0.06 21.22 21.71
C ALA A 86 -1.10 21.05 20.72
N ALA A 87 -1.02 21.78 19.60
CA ALA A 87 -1.75 21.42 18.41
C ALA A 87 -1.37 19.97 18.11
N THR A 88 -2.29 19.07 18.42
CA THR A 88 -2.19 17.66 18.03
C THR A 88 -2.31 17.71 16.51
N THR A 89 -1.15 17.76 15.85
CA THR A 89 -1.08 17.62 14.40
C THR A 89 -1.58 16.21 14.13
N GLU A 90 -2.75 16.13 13.49
CA GLU A 90 -3.27 14.85 13.01
C GLU A 90 -2.17 14.22 12.15
N SER A 91 -1.82 12.96 12.41
CA SER A 91 -0.85 12.20 11.63
C SER A 91 -1.58 11.19 10.76
N VAL A 92 -1.02 10.91 9.59
CA VAL A 92 -1.50 9.94 8.63
C VAL A 92 -0.35 8.99 8.29
N GLU A 93 -0.67 7.70 8.22
CA GLU A 93 0.29 6.67 7.83
C GLU A 93 0.42 6.63 6.30
N ARG A 94 1.65 6.54 5.81
CA ARG A 94 1.97 6.51 4.37
C ARG A 94 3.06 5.49 4.11
N VAL A 95 3.01 4.87 2.94
CA VAL A 95 4.05 3.94 2.51
C VAL A 95 5.09 4.71 1.71
N LEU A 96 6.32 4.73 2.21
CA LEU A 96 7.48 5.28 1.52
C LEU A 96 8.40 4.14 1.09
N TYR A 97 8.84 4.16 -0.17
CA TYR A 97 9.84 3.21 -0.65
C TYR A 97 11.23 3.77 -0.39
N LEU A 98 11.91 3.18 0.59
CA LEU A 98 13.18 3.65 1.13
C LEU A 98 14.30 2.66 0.80
N LEU A 99 15.55 3.09 0.94
CA LEU A 99 16.70 2.19 0.81
C LEU A 99 17.00 1.54 2.15
N ASP A 100 17.07 0.22 2.18
CA ASP A 100 17.57 -0.53 3.32
C ASP A 100 19.11 -0.49 3.39
N GLN A 101 19.67 -1.03 4.47
CA GLN A 101 21.11 -1.13 4.70
C GLN A 101 21.86 -2.01 3.68
N ASN A 102 21.13 -2.84 2.92
CA ASN A 102 21.67 -3.67 1.85
C ASN A 102 21.56 -2.98 0.47
N GLY A 103 20.97 -1.79 0.42
CA GLY A 103 20.78 -1.00 -0.80
C GLY A 103 19.60 -1.44 -1.67
N LEU A 104 18.63 -2.16 -1.09
CA LEU A 104 17.36 -2.57 -1.71
C LEU A 104 16.27 -1.52 -1.42
N VAL A 105 15.38 -1.30 -2.38
CA VAL A 105 14.22 -0.41 -2.26
C VAL A 105 13.07 -1.17 -1.61
N VAL A 106 12.59 -0.72 -0.46
CA VAL A 106 11.66 -1.46 0.39
C VAL A 106 10.55 -0.54 0.89
N PRO A 107 9.27 -0.96 0.86
CA PRO A 107 8.18 -0.18 1.41
C PRO A 107 8.28 -0.11 2.94
N GLN A 108 8.11 1.07 3.51
CA GLN A 108 8.03 1.31 4.95
C GLN A 108 6.86 2.22 5.26
N GLU A 109 6.09 1.83 6.27
CA GLU A 109 5.02 2.66 6.82
C GLU A 109 5.62 3.75 7.71
N VAL A 110 5.30 5.00 7.41
CA VAL A 110 5.79 6.18 8.13
C VAL A 110 4.62 7.04 8.55
N GLN A 111 4.55 7.39 9.83
CA GLN A 111 3.61 8.38 10.33
C GLN A 111 4.07 9.78 9.93
N MET A 112 3.31 10.40 9.05
CA MET A 112 3.56 11.73 8.52
C MET A 112 2.50 12.69 9.05
N PRO A 113 2.81 13.99 9.27
CA PRO A 113 1.78 14.98 9.56
C PRO A 113 0.75 15.01 8.44
N ALA A 114 -0.53 15.07 8.78
CA ALA A 114 -1.60 15.27 7.82
C ALA A 114 -1.31 16.54 7.01
N PRO A 115 -1.28 16.45 5.67
CA PRO A 115 -0.95 17.61 4.86
C PRO A 115 -2.01 18.69 5.04
N ALA A 116 -1.57 19.93 5.22
CA ALA A 116 -2.49 21.07 5.33
C ALA A 116 -3.20 21.40 4.00
N SER A 117 -2.70 20.84 2.89
CA SER A 117 -3.20 21.00 1.52
C SER A 117 -3.51 19.65 0.87
N LYS A 118 -4.09 19.66 -0.33
CA LYS A 118 -4.33 18.44 -1.13
C LYS A 118 -3.06 17.88 -1.80
N GLU A 119 -1.87 18.37 -1.47
CA GLU A 119 -0.61 18.01 -2.13
C GLU A 119 0.05 16.77 -1.51
N VAL A 120 -0.74 15.71 -1.26
CA VAL A 120 -0.27 14.47 -0.61
C VAL A 120 0.90 13.84 -1.40
N ALA A 121 0.81 13.84 -2.74
CA ALA A 121 1.84 13.31 -3.61
C ALA A 121 3.17 14.08 -3.52
N LYS A 122 3.12 15.40 -3.30
CA LYS A 122 4.32 16.23 -3.12
C LYS A 122 4.99 15.91 -1.79
N GLN A 123 4.19 15.81 -0.74
CA GLN A 123 4.68 15.52 0.60
C GLN A 123 5.42 14.18 0.67
N VAL A 124 4.89 13.11 0.07
CA VAL A 124 5.58 11.80 0.10
C VAL A 124 6.93 11.84 -0.62
N LEU A 125 7.06 12.63 -1.70
CA LEU A 125 8.35 12.82 -2.40
C LEU A 125 9.34 13.65 -1.60
N GLU A 126 8.89 14.71 -0.93
CA GLU A 126 9.74 15.49 -0.01
C GLU A 126 10.29 14.61 1.12
N TYR A 127 9.52 13.60 1.54
CA TYR A 127 9.95 12.60 2.52
C TYR A 127 10.85 11.51 1.93
N LEU A 128 11.07 11.48 0.62
CA LEU A 128 12.12 10.66 0.02
C LEU A 128 13.45 11.40 -0.11
N VAL A 129 13.53 12.68 0.27
CA VAL A 129 14.75 13.51 0.19
C VAL A 129 15.70 13.22 1.35
N GLN A 130 16.96 12.94 1.03
CA GLN A 130 18.04 12.80 2.01
C GLN A 130 18.23 14.07 2.83
N ASP A 131 18.46 13.91 4.13
CA ASP A 131 18.48 14.98 5.13
C ASP A 131 17.16 15.79 5.21
N GLY A 132 16.09 15.28 4.61
CA GLY A 132 14.76 15.85 4.63
C GLY A 132 13.94 15.51 5.89
N PRO A 133 12.63 15.81 5.89
CA PRO A 133 11.75 15.65 7.06
C PRO A 133 11.59 14.21 7.53
N VAL A 134 11.86 13.21 6.67
CA VAL A 134 11.79 11.79 7.02
C VAL A 134 12.90 11.38 8.00
N THR A 135 14.02 12.11 8.05
CA THR A 135 15.25 11.68 8.73
C THR A 135 15.05 11.28 10.20
N SER A 136 14.16 11.98 10.92
CA SER A 136 13.85 11.67 12.33
C SER A 136 12.82 10.54 12.51
N LEU A 137 12.20 10.08 11.44
CA LEU A 137 11.14 9.08 11.41
C LEU A 137 11.61 7.75 10.82
N LEU A 138 12.79 7.71 10.20
CA LEU A 138 13.33 6.51 9.56
C LEU A 138 13.63 5.43 10.61
N PRO A 139 13.17 4.18 10.38
CA PRO A 139 13.62 3.04 11.16
C PRO A 139 15.15 2.84 11.03
N SER A 140 15.74 2.21 12.03
CA SER A 140 17.17 1.85 11.99
C SER A 140 17.48 1.00 10.75
N GLY A 141 18.51 1.38 10.00
CA GLY A 141 18.93 0.67 8.79
C GLY A 141 18.22 1.10 7.51
N PHE A 142 17.39 2.15 7.54
CA PHE A 142 16.79 2.74 6.35
C PHE A 142 17.30 4.15 6.07
N GLN A 143 17.32 4.54 4.81
CA GLN A 143 17.68 5.87 4.34
C GLN A 143 16.75 6.34 3.21
N ALA A 144 16.60 7.65 3.12
CA ALA A 144 15.92 8.31 2.02
C ALA A 144 16.69 8.14 0.69
N VAL A 145 16.00 8.30 -0.43
CA VAL A 145 16.49 7.85 -1.75
C VAL A 145 16.92 9.02 -2.65
N LEU A 146 16.21 10.15 -2.59
CA LEU A 146 16.49 11.32 -3.42
C LEU A 146 17.68 12.12 -2.85
N PRO A 147 18.51 12.74 -3.71
CA PRO A 147 19.64 13.54 -3.25
C PRO A 147 19.23 14.67 -2.31
N ALA A 148 20.09 14.97 -1.35
CA ALA A 148 19.87 16.06 -0.42
C ALA A 148 19.72 17.41 -1.14
N GLY A 149 18.74 18.19 -0.71
CA GLY A 149 18.43 19.49 -1.32
C GLY A 149 17.55 19.44 -2.56
N THR A 150 17.11 18.26 -3.01
CA THR A 150 16.10 18.15 -4.08
C THR A 150 14.79 18.83 -3.64
N GLU A 151 14.32 19.80 -4.43
CA GLU A 151 13.02 20.44 -4.25
C GLU A 151 12.01 19.86 -5.25
N ILE A 152 10.77 19.63 -4.79
CA ILE A 152 9.65 19.24 -5.66
C ILE A 152 8.94 20.53 -6.09
N ILE A 153 9.20 20.97 -7.33
CA ILE A 153 8.72 22.24 -7.86
C ILE A 153 7.20 22.16 -8.11
N ASP A 154 6.78 21.16 -8.89
CA ASP A 154 5.39 20.98 -9.29
C ASP A 154 5.06 19.51 -9.62
N LEU A 155 3.78 19.17 -9.52
CA LEU A 155 3.23 17.86 -9.85
C LEU A 155 2.02 18.02 -10.76
N ASN A 156 2.05 17.41 -11.94
CA ASN A 156 0.95 17.46 -12.89
C ASN A 156 0.46 16.05 -13.25
N LEU A 157 -0.77 15.72 -12.86
CA LEU A 157 -1.42 14.46 -13.20
C LEU A 157 -2.10 14.58 -14.57
N GLU A 158 -1.65 13.76 -15.52
CA GLU A 158 -2.26 13.63 -16.83
C GLU A 158 -3.51 12.74 -16.78
N ALA A 159 -4.41 12.92 -17.76
CA ALA A 159 -5.68 12.20 -17.81
C ALA A 159 -5.55 10.68 -18.00
N ASP A 160 -4.37 10.20 -18.39
CA ASP A 160 -4.06 8.78 -18.59
C ASP A 160 -3.42 8.11 -17.35
N GLY A 161 -3.36 8.81 -16.22
CA GLY A 161 -2.76 8.32 -14.98
C GLY A 161 -1.26 8.58 -14.86
N THR A 162 -0.64 9.30 -15.81
CA THR A 162 0.78 9.68 -15.73
C THR A 162 0.97 10.90 -14.83
N LEU A 163 1.75 10.76 -13.76
CA LEU A 163 2.16 11.87 -12.92
C LEU A 163 3.51 12.44 -13.37
N VAL A 164 3.49 13.66 -13.88
CA VAL A 164 4.71 14.42 -14.21
C VAL A 164 5.25 15.07 -12.95
N VAL A 165 6.46 14.68 -12.56
CA VAL A 165 7.15 15.19 -11.37
C VAL A 165 8.24 16.17 -11.81
N ASN A 166 8.07 17.45 -11.49
CA ASN A 166 9.06 18.48 -11.76
C ASN A 166 9.91 18.74 -10.51
N VAL A 167 11.22 18.55 -10.64
CA VAL A 167 12.19 18.68 -9.53
C VAL A 167 13.27 19.69 -9.84
N SER A 168 13.98 20.14 -8.81
CA SER A 168 15.13 21.04 -8.94
C SER A 168 16.39 20.36 -9.48
N GLU A 169 17.38 21.16 -9.90
CA GLU A 169 18.66 20.68 -10.44
C GLU A 169 19.44 19.77 -9.45
N GLU A 170 19.26 19.94 -8.14
CA GLU A 170 19.89 19.10 -7.10
C GLU A 170 19.56 17.61 -7.25
N PHE A 171 18.43 17.27 -7.88
CA PHE A 171 18.08 15.90 -8.21
C PHE A 171 19.16 15.19 -9.02
N THR A 172 20.00 15.90 -9.78
CA THR A 172 21.04 15.31 -10.62
C THR A 172 22.28 14.82 -9.84
N THR A 173 22.33 15.04 -8.52
CA THR A 173 23.53 14.84 -7.70
C THR A 173 23.68 13.43 -7.10
N TYR A 174 22.95 12.44 -7.60
CA TYR A 174 23.10 11.03 -7.20
C TYR A 174 24.23 10.30 -7.94
N GLU A 175 24.71 9.22 -7.34
CA GLU A 175 25.64 8.28 -7.97
C GLU A 175 24.94 7.38 -8.99
N ALA A 176 25.59 7.10 -10.13
CA ALA A 176 25.02 6.31 -11.24
C ALA A 176 24.39 4.97 -10.81
N GLU A 177 24.96 4.31 -9.80
CA GLU A 177 24.48 3.04 -9.25
C GLU A 177 23.13 3.13 -8.49
N ASN A 178 22.71 4.33 -8.11
CA ASN A 178 21.45 4.60 -7.43
C ASN A 178 20.35 5.09 -8.37
N GLU A 179 20.66 5.36 -9.64
CA GLU A 179 19.70 5.89 -10.62
C GLU A 179 18.41 5.06 -10.71
N GLN A 180 18.59 3.76 -10.86
CA GLN A 180 17.50 2.80 -10.96
C GLN A 180 16.67 2.75 -9.67
N LYS A 181 17.35 2.80 -8.51
CA LYS A 181 16.71 2.76 -7.19
C LYS A 181 15.88 4.01 -6.92
N ILE A 182 16.33 5.17 -7.38
CA ILE A 182 15.60 6.44 -7.31
C ILE A 182 14.29 6.34 -8.10
N LEU A 183 14.35 5.86 -9.35
CA LEU A 183 13.16 5.67 -10.16
C LEU A 183 12.17 4.69 -9.53
N GLU A 184 12.67 3.55 -9.05
CA GLU A 184 11.86 2.54 -8.37
C GLU A 184 11.19 3.12 -7.12
N ALA A 185 11.96 3.79 -6.25
CA ALA A 185 11.44 4.39 -5.02
C ALA A 185 10.37 5.45 -5.29
N MET A 186 10.64 6.39 -6.20
CA MET A 186 9.67 7.43 -6.57
C MET A 186 8.41 6.82 -7.15
N THR A 187 8.56 5.89 -8.10
CA THR A 187 7.42 5.31 -8.82
C THR A 187 6.55 4.49 -7.88
N HIS A 188 7.14 3.60 -7.09
CA HIS A 188 6.37 2.75 -6.19
C HIS A 188 5.74 3.54 -5.04
N THR A 189 6.37 4.63 -4.60
CA THR A 189 5.76 5.57 -3.64
C THR A 189 4.60 6.32 -4.28
N LEU A 190 4.71 6.82 -5.50
CA LEU A 190 3.64 7.61 -6.14
C LEU A 190 2.46 6.75 -6.62
N THR A 191 2.74 5.55 -7.12
CA THR A 191 1.71 4.59 -7.56
C THR A 191 1.02 3.87 -6.39
N GLN A 192 1.18 4.37 -5.16
CA GLN A 192 0.30 4.00 -4.04
C GLN A 192 -1.07 4.68 -4.16
N PHE A 193 -1.17 5.79 -4.89
CA PHE A 193 -2.42 6.51 -5.13
C PHE A 193 -3.13 5.92 -6.35
N GLU A 194 -4.41 5.57 -6.21
CA GLU A 194 -5.20 4.86 -7.23
C GLU A 194 -5.27 5.57 -8.60
N ASN A 195 -5.09 6.89 -8.62
CA ASN A 195 -5.12 7.70 -9.83
C ASN A 195 -3.75 7.89 -10.50
N VAL A 196 -2.68 7.27 -9.97
CA VAL A 196 -1.32 7.37 -10.50
C VAL A 196 -0.85 5.99 -10.96
N ASP A 197 -0.77 5.81 -12.27
CA ASP A 197 -0.33 4.56 -12.90
C ASP A 197 1.16 4.57 -13.27
N SER A 198 1.69 5.75 -13.61
CA SER A 198 3.08 5.92 -14.05
C SER A 198 3.63 7.30 -13.71
N VAL A 199 4.95 7.44 -13.79
CA VAL A 199 5.68 8.65 -13.44
C VAL A 199 6.57 9.09 -14.60
N LYS A 200 6.62 10.40 -14.86
CA LYS A 200 7.60 11.07 -15.73
C LYS A 200 8.38 12.10 -14.94
N LEU A 201 9.62 12.35 -15.37
CA LEU A 201 10.52 13.29 -14.73
C LEU A 201 10.72 14.55 -15.58
N TRP A 202 10.55 15.71 -14.95
CA TRP A 202 10.98 17.00 -15.45
C TRP A 202 12.01 17.58 -14.46
N ILE A 203 13.02 18.27 -14.99
CA ILE A 203 14.04 18.96 -14.18
C ILE A 203 14.01 20.42 -14.57
N GLU A 204 13.79 21.32 -13.61
CA GLU A 204 13.69 22.77 -13.84
C GLU A 204 12.70 23.14 -14.96
N GLY A 205 11.58 22.41 -15.05
CA GLY A 205 10.56 22.61 -16.07
C GLY A 205 10.87 22.01 -17.45
N GLU A 206 12.01 21.31 -17.61
CA GLU A 206 12.37 20.61 -18.86
C GLU A 206 12.10 19.11 -18.78
N ALA A 207 11.36 18.59 -19.77
CA ALA A 207 11.04 17.16 -19.87
C ALA A 207 12.28 16.30 -20.10
N GLN A 208 12.38 15.18 -19.39
CA GLN A 208 13.49 14.24 -19.50
C GLN A 208 13.07 12.96 -20.23
N ASP A 209 13.77 12.63 -21.32
CA ASP A 209 13.60 11.36 -22.04
C ASP A 209 14.42 10.21 -21.42
N SER A 210 15.36 10.54 -20.54
CA SER A 210 16.20 9.60 -19.80
C SER A 210 16.67 10.23 -18.49
N MET A 211 16.99 9.40 -17.51
CA MET A 211 17.63 9.86 -16.27
C MET A 211 19.00 10.51 -16.54
N PRO A 212 19.37 11.57 -15.79
CA PRO A 212 20.48 12.45 -16.14
C PRO A 212 21.90 11.85 -15.99
N VAL A 213 22.11 10.82 -15.17
CA VAL A 213 23.47 10.38 -14.78
C VAL A 213 23.93 9.12 -15.53
N ASN A 214 23.09 8.07 -15.57
CA ASN A 214 23.37 6.78 -16.20
C ASN A 214 22.46 6.50 -17.42
N GLY A 215 21.54 7.40 -17.74
CA GLY A 215 20.78 7.38 -18.99
C GLY A 215 19.66 6.35 -19.04
N THR A 216 19.13 5.89 -17.90
CA THR A 216 17.95 5.01 -17.87
C THR A 216 16.79 5.65 -18.65
N PRO A 217 16.23 4.99 -19.68
CA PRO A 217 15.17 5.57 -20.51
C PRO A 217 13.87 5.87 -19.73
N LEU A 218 13.24 7.00 -20.04
CA LEU A 218 11.98 7.48 -19.43
C LEU A 218 10.91 7.88 -20.45
N THR A 219 11.13 7.67 -21.75
CA THR A 219 10.24 8.15 -22.82
C THR A 219 8.79 7.67 -22.67
N GLU A 220 8.59 6.44 -22.18
CA GLU A 220 7.26 5.85 -21.95
C GLU A 220 6.74 6.07 -20.52
N GLY A 221 7.49 6.80 -19.69
CA GLY A 221 7.30 6.86 -18.24
C GLY A 221 7.87 5.64 -17.52
N TYR A 222 7.74 5.63 -16.20
CA TYR A 222 8.12 4.53 -15.32
C TYR A 222 6.94 4.13 -14.44
N SER A 223 6.68 2.83 -14.31
CA SER A 223 5.49 2.26 -13.64
C SER A 223 5.88 1.02 -12.82
N ARG A 224 4.95 0.47 -12.04
CA ARG A 224 5.18 -0.81 -11.33
C ARG A 224 5.52 -1.96 -12.27
N ALA A 225 5.07 -1.92 -13.53
CA ALA A 225 5.38 -2.95 -14.52
C ALA A 225 6.87 -3.00 -14.90
N ASN A 226 7.62 -1.93 -14.64
CA ASN A 226 9.07 -1.92 -14.81
C ASN A 226 9.80 -2.71 -13.71
N GLY A 227 9.12 -3.03 -12.60
CA GLY A 227 9.66 -3.78 -11.48
C GLY A 227 10.32 -2.92 -10.40
N ILE A 228 10.92 -3.61 -9.44
CA ILE A 228 11.64 -3.09 -8.27
C ILE A 228 12.68 -4.12 -7.83
N ASN A 229 13.87 -3.65 -7.43
CA ASN A 229 15.01 -4.50 -7.05
C ASN A 229 15.23 -5.63 -8.06
N ILE A 230 15.29 -5.27 -9.34
CA ILE A 230 15.26 -6.24 -10.44
C ILE A 230 16.45 -7.18 -10.35
N GLN A 231 16.18 -8.48 -10.23
CA GLN A 231 17.17 -9.53 -10.25
C GLN A 231 17.28 -10.15 -11.65
N GLN A 232 18.49 -10.14 -12.20
CA GLN A 232 18.80 -10.83 -13.45
C GLN A 232 19.02 -12.31 -13.16
N THR A 233 18.15 -13.16 -13.71
CA THR A 233 18.31 -14.62 -13.62
C THR A 233 19.02 -15.14 -14.87
N ASP A 234 20.23 -15.67 -14.70
CA ASP A 234 21.00 -16.24 -15.81
C ASP A 234 20.25 -17.43 -16.44
N GLY A 235 20.16 -17.44 -17.77
CA GLY A 235 19.64 -18.57 -18.53
C GLY A 235 18.12 -18.69 -18.61
N VAL A 236 17.37 -17.67 -18.20
CA VAL A 236 15.91 -17.62 -18.40
C VAL A 236 15.58 -17.17 -19.83
N ASP A 237 14.66 -17.88 -20.48
CA ASP A 237 14.09 -17.43 -21.74
C ASP A 237 13.08 -16.30 -21.48
N LEU A 238 13.45 -15.08 -21.88
CA LEU A 238 12.60 -13.90 -21.72
C LEU A 238 11.30 -14.00 -22.55
N MET A 239 11.25 -14.85 -23.58
CA MET A 239 10.04 -15.04 -24.40
C MET A 239 9.00 -15.94 -23.71
N GLU A 240 9.44 -16.83 -22.83
CA GLU A 240 8.58 -17.80 -22.11
C GLU A 240 8.42 -17.44 -20.62
N SER A 241 8.88 -16.25 -20.21
CA SER A 241 8.79 -15.75 -18.84
C SER A 241 8.12 -14.38 -18.77
N LYS A 242 7.66 -14.02 -17.58
CA LYS A 242 7.21 -12.66 -17.27
C LYS A 242 8.00 -12.13 -16.09
N ALA A 243 8.25 -10.82 -16.08
CA ALA A 243 8.73 -10.12 -14.89
C ALA A 243 7.64 -10.19 -13.81
N THR A 244 8.02 -10.64 -12.62
CA THR A 244 7.09 -10.86 -11.50
C THR A 244 7.76 -10.39 -10.22
N THR A 245 7.08 -9.52 -9.48
CA THR A 245 7.51 -9.05 -8.16
C THR A 245 7.11 -10.07 -7.10
N LEU A 246 8.09 -10.61 -6.39
CA LEU A 246 7.92 -11.54 -5.27
C LEU A 246 8.36 -10.83 -3.99
N TYR A 247 7.61 -11.03 -2.90
CA TYR A 247 7.95 -10.45 -1.60
C TYR A 247 8.65 -11.48 -0.73
N PHE A 248 9.83 -11.13 -0.24
CA PHE A 248 10.63 -11.99 0.61
C PHE A 248 10.86 -11.33 1.97
N PRO A 249 10.72 -12.05 3.09
CA PRO A 249 10.98 -11.48 4.39
C PRO A 249 12.49 -11.30 4.59
N MET A 250 12.86 -10.20 5.23
CA MET A 250 14.20 -9.91 5.68
C MET A 250 14.19 -9.52 7.16
N GLN A 251 15.13 -10.09 7.90
CA GLN A 251 15.34 -9.75 9.30
C GLN A 251 16.14 -8.45 9.39
N GLY A 252 15.49 -7.37 9.83
CA GLY A 252 16.13 -6.15 10.31
C GLY A 252 16.54 -6.26 11.79
N ASP A 253 17.10 -5.18 12.32
CA ASP A 253 17.55 -5.14 13.73
C ASP A 253 16.37 -5.24 14.72
N GLU A 254 15.26 -4.57 14.43
CA GLU A 254 14.12 -4.44 15.35
C GLU A 254 12.82 -5.06 14.80
N MET A 255 12.77 -5.37 13.50
CA MET A 255 11.57 -5.87 12.82
C MET A 255 11.91 -6.79 11.66
N VAL A 256 10.96 -7.63 11.29
CA VAL A 256 10.94 -8.31 10.00
C VAL A 256 10.21 -7.40 9.00
N TYR A 257 10.77 -7.21 7.82
CA TYR A 257 10.16 -6.46 6.73
C TYR A 257 10.18 -7.26 5.44
N PHE A 258 9.38 -6.87 4.45
CA PHE A 258 9.22 -7.61 3.20
C PHE A 258 9.81 -6.83 2.05
N VAL A 259 10.79 -7.45 1.39
CA VAL A 259 11.53 -6.85 0.27
C VAL A 259 10.92 -7.34 -1.04
N PRO A 260 10.37 -6.45 -1.87
CA PRO A 260 9.90 -6.82 -3.19
C PRO A 260 11.09 -7.02 -4.14
N ILE A 261 11.16 -8.15 -4.82
CA ILE A 261 12.18 -8.48 -5.81
C ILE A 261 11.50 -8.85 -7.12
N THR A 262 11.82 -8.14 -8.19
CA THR A 262 11.32 -8.48 -9.52
C THR A 262 12.28 -9.44 -10.23
N GLN A 263 11.77 -10.60 -10.63
CA GLN A 263 12.53 -11.57 -11.41
C GLN A 263 11.71 -12.14 -12.57
N HIS A 264 12.38 -12.73 -13.56
CA HIS A 264 11.69 -13.40 -14.66
C HIS A 264 11.27 -14.82 -14.26
N VAL A 265 9.96 -15.04 -14.19
CA VAL A 265 9.36 -16.33 -13.85
C VAL A 265 8.86 -17.01 -15.13
N PRO A 266 9.31 -18.24 -15.46
CA PRO A 266 8.76 -19.01 -16.57
C PRO A 266 7.27 -19.28 -16.35
N MET A 267 6.44 -18.91 -17.32
CA MET A 267 5.00 -18.97 -17.17
C MET A 267 4.43 -20.28 -17.71
N ASN A 268 3.68 -20.99 -16.87
CA ASN A 268 2.84 -22.09 -17.33
C ASN A 268 1.64 -21.50 -18.10
N GLU A 269 1.47 -21.95 -19.35
CA GLU A 269 0.37 -21.51 -20.23
C GLU A 269 -1.02 -21.86 -19.68
N GLU A 270 -1.14 -22.93 -18.89
CA GLU A 270 -2.39 -23.39 -18.31
C GLU A 270 -2.72 -22.63 -17.02
N ASN A 271 -1.73 -22.35 -16.18
CA ASN A 271 -1.92 -21.66 -14.91
C ASN A 271 -0.68 -20.85 -14.47
N GLN A 272 -0.65 -19.56 -14.82
CA GLN A 272 0.45 -18.67 -14.45
C GLN A 272 0.63 -18.51 -12.93
N TYR A 273 -0.44 -18.60 -12.14
CA TYR A 273 -0.36 -18.44 -10.69
C TYR A 273 0.42 -19.58 -10.04
N GLN A 274 0.34 -20.78 -10.61
CA GLN A 274 1.18 -21.91 -10.17
C GLN A 274 2.67 -21.59 -10.31
N SER A 275 3.09 -20.99 -11.44
CA SER A 275 4.47 -20.57 -11.65
C SER A 275 4.92 -19.53 -10.63
N ILE A 276 4.07 -18.54 -10.34
CA ILE A 276 4.37 -17.46 -9.39
C ILE A 276 4.53 -18.02 -7.97
N VAL A 277 3.60 -18.86 -7.53
CA VAL A 277 3.67 -19.50 -6.20
C VAL A 277 4.90 -20.40 -6.12
N GLN A 278 5.20 -21.19 -7.16
CA GLN A 278 6.40 -22.02 -7.16
C GLN A 278 7.67 -21.19 -7.04
N ALA A 279 7.78 -20.09 -7.80
CA ALA A 279 8.93 -19.19 -7.72
C ALA A 279 9.08 -18.56 -6.32
N LEU A 280 7.97 -18.23 -5.65
CA LEU A 280 7.99 -17.77 -4.25
C LEU A 280 8.46 -18.87 -3.30
N MET A 281 8.00 -20.11 -3.48
CA MET A 281 8.38 -21.26 -2.65
C MET A 281 9.84 -21.68 -2.83
N ASP A 282 10.39 -21.52 -4.05
CA ASP A 282 11.80 -21.76 -4.35
C ASP A 282 12.73 -20.76 -3.64
N GLY A 283 12.18 -19.61 -3.23
CA GLY A 283 12.86 -18.60 -2.45
C GLY A 283 13.71 -17.63 -3.28
N PRO A 284 14.35 -16.67 -2.60
CA PRO A 284 15.21 -15.69 -3.25
C PRO A 284 16.51 -16.34 -3.74
N SER A 285 17.16 -15.73 -4.73
CA SER A 285 18.47 -16.18 -5.18
C SER A 285 19.55 -16.04 -4.09
N PHE A 286 20.53 -16.94 -4.11
CA PHE A 286 21.58 -17.04 -3.09
C PHE A 286 22.58 -15.88 -3.03
N ASP A 287 22.58 -14.99 -4.02
CA ASP A 287 23.38 -13.77 -4.07
C ASP A 287 22.72 -12.59 -3.34
N LEU A 288 21.44 -12.69 -2.99
CA LEU A 288 20.75 -11.71 -2.18
C LEU A 288 20.94 -11.99 -0.68
N PRO A 289 20.98 -10.96 0.18
CA PRO A 289 21.05 -11.12 1.63
C PRO A 289 19.70 -11.53 2.25
N LEU A 290 18.85 -12.23 1.50
CA LEU A 290 17.52 -12.67 1.91
C LEU A 290 17.57 -14.10 2.45
N GLN A 291 16.70 -14.39 3.42
CA GLN A 291 16.63 -15.71 4.03
C GLN A 291 15.54 -16.55 3.38
N HIS A 292 15.79 -17.85 3.25
CA HIS A 292 14.74 -18.78 2.89
C HIS A 292 13.79 -18.94 4.09
N PHE A 293 12.52 -18.60 3.87
CA PHE A 293 11.50 -18.50 4.92
C PHE A 293 10.50 -19.67 4.90
N VAL A 294 10.41 -20.36 3.76
CA VAL A 294 9.54 -21.53 3.60
C VAL A 294 10.29 -22.82 3.99
N ASN A 295 9.59 -23.75 4.64
CA ASN A 295 10.12 -25.06 4.98
C ASN A 295 10.45 -25.88 3.73
N THR A 296 11.56 -26.63 3.76
CA THR A 296 11.95 -27.51 2.66
C THR A 296 10.86 -28.55 2.35
N GLY A 297 10.48 -28.66 1.07
CA GLY A 297 9.46 -29.60 0.61
C GLY A 297 8.02 -29.07 0.68
N SER A 298 7.83 -27.80 1.03
CA SER A 298 6.56 -27.10 0.84
C SER A 298 6.26 -26.97 -0.65
N GLN A 299 5.04 -27.31 -1.03
CA GLN A 299 4.59 -27.26 -2.43
C GLN A 299 3.07 -27.19 -2.48
N LEU A 300 2.55 -26.70 -3.60
CA LEU A 300 1.13 -26.81 -3.92
C LEU A 300 0.72 -28.29 -4.03
N ALA A 301 -0.35 -28.66 -3.35
CA ALA A 301 -1.00 -29.96 -3.40
C ALA A 301 -1.98 -30.07 -4.59
N SER A 302 -2.54 -28.95 -5.04
CA SER A 302 -3.38 -28.85 -6.24
C SER A 302 -3.15 -27.54 -6.99
N GLU A 303 -3.66 -27.46 -8.22
CA GLU A 303 -3.60 -26.24 -9.02
C GLU A 303 -4.32 -25.07 -8.31
N PRO A 304 -3.77 -23.85 -8.35
CA PRO A 304 -4.44 -22.66 -7.84
C PRO A 304 -5.75 -22.39 -8.60
N VAL A 305 -6.78 -21.96 -7.87
CA VAL A 305 -8.11 -21.65 -8.43
C VAL A 305 -8.40 -20.17 -8.20
N PHE A 306 -8.65 -19.43 -9.28
CA PHE A 306 -8.99 -18.01 -9.22
C PHE A 306 -10.48 -17.83 -9.50
N GLU A 307 -11.22 -17.27 -8.53
CA GLU A 307 -12.65 -16.97 -8.65
C GLU A 307 -12.95 -15.63 -7.95
N ASP A 308 -13.65 -14.73 -8.64
CA ASP A 308 -14.18 -13.45 -8.11
C ASP A 308 -13.16 -12.65 -7.26
N GLY A 309 -11.94 -12.47 -7.77
CA GLY A 309 -10.88 -11.69 -7.10
C GLY A 309 -10.10 -12.45 -6.03
N VAL A 310 -10.48 -13.70 -5.72
CA VAL A 310 -9.83 -14.53 -4.71
C VAL A 310 -9.04 -15.65 -5.38
N LEU A 311 -7.78 -15.81 -4.99
CA LEU A 311 -6.95 -16.94 -5.40
C LEU A 311 -6.85 -17.97 -4.27
N SER A 312 -7.46 -19.14 -4.46
CA SER A 312 -7.39 -20.26 -3.52
C SER A 312 -6.18 -21.14 -3.80
N LEU A 313 -5.37 -21.35 -2.77
CA LEU A 313 -4.14 -22.15 -2.77
C LEU A 313 -4.28 -23.32 -1.81
N ASN A 314 -3.92 -24.52 -2.26
CA ASN A 314 -3.87 -25.70 -1.41
C ASN A 314 -2.45 -26.23 -1.35
N PHE A 315 -1.88 -26.31 -0.15
CA PHE A 315 -0.51 -26.76 0.08
C PHE A 315 -0.46 -28.10 0.80
N ASN A 316 0.70 -28.77 0.74
CA ASN A 316 0.98 -29.90 1.63
C ASN A 316 1.33 -29.42 3.05
N GLU A 317 1.34 -30.34 4.02
CA GLU A 317 1.61 -30.03 5.44
C GLU A 317 2.97 -29.35 5.69
N ASN A 318 3.94 -29.47 4.79
CA ASN A 318 5.28 -28.90 4.98
C ASN A 318 5.26 -27.37 5.05
N ILE A 319 4.25 -26.70 4.48
CA ILE A 319 4.10 -25.23 4.56
C ILE A 319 3.92 -24.75 6.01
N LEU A 320 3.45 -25.63 6.90
CA LEU A 320 3.14 -25.30 8.28
C LEU A 320 4.41 -25.24 9.13
N ALA A 321 4.55 -24.18 9.94
CA ALA A 321 5.54 -24.09 11.00
C ALA A 321 5.25 -25.10 12.13
N ASN A 322 3.97 -25.44 12.35
CA ASN A 322 3.55 -26.47 13.29
C ASN A 322 2.33 -27.23 12.79
N SER A 323 2.57 -28.35 12.08
CA SER A 323 1.51 -29.25 11.60
C SER A 323 0.55 -29.67 12.72
N ALA A 324 1.02 -30.06 13.92
CA ALA A 324 0.14 -30.53 14.99
C ALA A 324 -0.90 -29.49 15.49
N LYS A 325 -0.68 -28.20 15.19
CA LYS A 325 -1.58 -27.10 15.53
C LYS A 325 -2.13 -26.37 14.29
N SER A 326 -1.88 -26.90 13.10
CA SER A 326 -2.20 -26.24 11.82
C SER A 326 -1.62 -24.83 11.68
N VAL A 327 -0.48 -24.53 12.31
CA VAL A 327 0.07 -23.16 12.33
C VAL A 327 0.96 -22.93 11.11
N ILE A 328 0.64 -21.90 10.33
CA ILE A 328 1.51 -21.30 9.30
C ILE A 328 2.27 -20.12 9.91
N ALA A 329 3.53 -19.93 9.51
CA ALA A 329 4.29 -18.76 9.95
C ALA A 329 3.71 -17.48 9.32
N ASP A 330 3.70 -16.38 10.08
CA ASP A 330 3.08 -15.13 9.63
C ASP A 330 3.85 -14.56 8.41
N GLU A 331 5.18 -14.74 8.37
CA GLU A 331 6.01 -14.33 7.21
C GLU A 331 5.69 -15.12 5.95
N VAL A 332 5.30 -16.40 6.08
CA VAL A 332 4.90 -17.21 4.93
C VAL A 332 3.56 -16.71 4.38
N MET A 333 2.58 -16.50 5.24
CA MET A 333 1.27 -15.98 4.83
C MET A 333 1.41 -14.60 4.19
N GLN A 334 2.14 -13.69 4.83
CA GLN A 334 2.31 -12.32 4.34
C GLN A 334 3.08 -12.28 3.00
N SER A 335 4.12 -13.09 2.83
CA SER A 335 4.83 -13.18 1.53
C SER A 335 3.92 -13.66 0.40
N ILE A 336 3.06 -14.64 0.68
CA ILE A 336 2.07 -15.16 -0.27
C ILE A 336 1.08 -14.05 -0.65
N VAL A 337 0.48 -13.40 0.33
CA VAL A 337 -0.53 -12.35 0.12
C VAL A 337 0.06 -11.17 -0.63
N LEU A 338 1.21 -10.63 -0.20
CA LEU A 338 1.85 -9.49 -0.87
C LEU A 338 2.23 -9.81 -2.32
N THR A 339 2.80 -10.98 -2.57
CA THR A 339 3.20 -11.41 -3.92
C THR A 339 2.01 -11.55 -4.87
N LEU A 340 0.91 -12.15 -4.38
CA LEU A 340 -0.23 -12.48 -5.22
C LEU A 340 -1.16 -11.28 -5.42
N THR A 341 -1.28 -10.39 -4.43
CA THR A 341 -2.07 -9.14 -4.57
C THR A 341 -1.37 -8.07 -5.40
N GLU A 342 -0.07 -8.20 -5.72
CA GLU A 342 0.53 -7.41 -6.81
C GLU A 342 0.08 -7.88 -8.21
N GLN A 343 -0.46 -9.10 -8.32
CA GLN A 343 -0.95 -9.58 -9.62
C GLN A 343 -2.29 -8.92 -9.91
N LYS A 344 -2.43 -8.49 -11.17
CA LYS A 344 -3.67 -7.90 -11.65
C LYS A 344 -4.85 -8.84 -11.37
N ASP A 345 -5.96 -8.24 -10.93
CA ASP A 345 -7.25 -8.88 -10.65
C ASP A 345 -7.29 -9.75 -9.37
N ILE A 346 -6.20 -9.89 -8.60
CA ILE A 346 -6.21 -10.58 -7.29
C ILE A 346 -6.37 -9.56 -6.15
N GLU A 347 -7.46 -9.68 -5.40
CA GLU A 347 -7.78 -8.84 -4.25
C GLU A 347 -7.42 -9.53 -2.92
N ALA A 348 -7.53 -10.87 -2.87
CA ALA A 348 -7.25 -11.66 -1.67
C ALA A 348 -6.80 -13.10 -1.99
N VAL A 349 -6.24 -13.77 -0.99
CA VAL A 349 -5.75 -15.15 -1.09
C VAL A 349 -6.38 -16.02 -0.02
N GLU A 350 -6.87 -17.19 -0.41
CA GLU A 350 -7.32 -18.22 0.52
C GLU A 350 -6.27 -19.35 0.56
N VAL A 351 -5.90 -19.79 1.76
CA VAL A 351 -4.88 -20.84 1.94
C VAL A 351 -5.48 -22.02 2.70
N SER A 352 -5.42 -23.19 2.08
CA SER A 352 -5.74 -24.47 2.70
C SER A 352 -4.52 -25.38 2.75
N VAL A 353 -4.54 -26.37 3.66
CA VAL A 353 -3.48 -27.37 3.79
C VAL A 353 -4.09 -28.76 3.86
N GLU A 354 -3.51 -29.72 3.15
CA GLU A 354 -3.94 -31.12 3.18
C GLU A 354 -4.06 -31.66 4.62
N ASP A 355 -5.08 -32.46 4.87
CA ASP A 355 -5.35 -33.09 6.18
C ASP A 355 -5.59 -32.12 7.36
N HIS A 356 -5.73 -30.82 7.10
CA HIS A 356 -6.07 -29.78 8.07
C HIS A 356 -7.41 -29.11 7.73
N GLU A 357 -8.33 -29.05 8.70
CA GLU A 357 -9.64 -28.39 8.52
C GLU A 357 -9.53 -26.86 8.47
N GLU A 358 -8.49 -26.30 9.11
CA GLU A 358 -8.25 -24.87 9.21
C GLU A 358 -6.74 -24.59 9.25
N VAL A 359 -6.34 -23.41 8.79
CA VAL A 359 -4.98 -22.86 8.94
C VAL A 359 -5.01 -21.79 10.02
N ILE A 360 -4.01 -21.76 10.88
CA ILE A 360 -3.95 -20.90 12.06
C ILE A 360 -2.71 -20.00 11.98
N SER A 361 -2.84 -18.72 12.31
CA SER A 361 -1.72 -17.76 12.44
C SER A 361 -0.85 -18.06 13.66
N GLU A 362 0.32 -17.44 13.77
CA GLU A 362 1.16 -17.61 14.96
C GLU A 362 0.54 -17.02 16.23
N SER A 363 -0.33 -16.01 16.07
CA SER A 363 -1.15 -15.44 17.15
C SER A 363 -2.34 -16.32 17.56
N GLY A 364 -2.55 -17.46 16.88
CA GLY A 364 -3.61 -18.42 17.19
C GLY A 364 -4.98 -18.04 16.63
N GLN A 365 -5.03 -17.11 15.66
CA GLN A 365 -6.26 -16.77 14.94
C GLN A 365 -6.43 -17.70 13.73
N PRO A 366 -7.58 -18.33 13.54
CA PRO A 366 -7.83 -19.12 12.34
C PRO A 366 -8.05 -18.20 11.13
N TYR A 367 -7.50 -18.57 9.98
CA TYR A 367 -7.77 -17.93 8.69
C TYR A 367 -9.08 -18.50 8.12
N THR A 368 -10.21 -17.91 8.53
CA THR A 368 -11.56 -18.35 8.12
C THR A 368 -12.11 -17.64 6.89
N GLU A 369 -11.44 -16.58 6.45
CA GLU A 369 -11.82 -15.74 5.31
C GLU A 369 -10.56 -15.50 4.44
N PRO A 370 -10.73 -15.20 3.14
CA PRO A 370 -9.61 -14.80 2.29
C PRO A 370 -8.83 -13.63 2.87
N VAL A 371 -7.50 -13.71 2.83
CA VAL A 371 -6.59 -12.71 3.40
C VAL A 371 -6.23 -11.71 2.31
N SER A 372 -6.60 -10.44 2.51
CA SER A 372 -6.25 -9.34 1.61
C SER A 372 -4.95 -8.66 2.02
N ARG A 373 -4.42 -7.79 1.14
CA ARG A 373 -3.21 -7.00 1.42
C ARG A 373 -3.33 -6.17 2.69
N ASP A 374 -4.46 -5.48 2.87
CA ASP A 374 -4.67 -4.59 4.04
C ASP A 374 -4.75 -5.36 5.37
N MET A 375 -5.02 -6.67 5.34
CA MET A 375 -5.01 -7.49 6.55
C MET A 375 -3.59 -7.81 7.03
N VAL A 376 -2.60 -7.81 6.12
CA VAL A 376 -1.19 -8.13 6.44
C VAL A 376 -0.29 -6.90 6.46
N THR A 377 -0.67 -5.83 5.76
CA THR A 377 -0.06 -4.50 5.80
C THR A 377 -1.18 -3.47 5.91
N PRO A 378 -1.68 -3.19 7.12
CA PRO A 378 -2.79 -2.28 7.32
C PRO A 378 -2.46 -0.89 6.77
N THR A 379 -3.02 -0.56 5.61
CA THR A 379 -3.03 0.81 5.12
C THR A 379 -4.41 1.37 5.43
N GLU A 380 -4.51 2.38 6.30
CA GLU A 380 -5.82 3.00 6.55
C GLU A 380 -6.34 3.65 5.26
N SER A 381 -7.48 3.15 4.75
CA SER A 381 -8.22 3.80 3.68
C SER A 381 -8.83 5.12 4.18
N ILE A 382 -8.72 6.16 3.34
CA ILE A 382 -9.26 7.51 3.59
C ILE A 382 -10.78 7.58 3.71
#